data_AF-A0A937WNG5-F1
#
_entry.id   AF-A0A937WNG5-F1
#
_cell.length_a   1.000
_cell.length_b   1.000
_cell.length_c   1.000
_cell.angle_alpha   90.00
_cell.angle_beta   90.00
_cell.angle_gamma   90.00
#
_symmetry.space_group_name_H-M   'P 1'
#
loop_
_entity.id
_entity.type
_entity.pdbx_description
1 polymer ?
#
loop_
_entity_poly.entity_id
_entity_poly.type
_entity_poly.pdbx_seq_one_letter_code
_entity_poly.pdbx_strand_id
1 'polypeptide(L)'
;MLFRRKKTESTLDLSVDEINDLIRSNLEYAEQCAHEGNVSGMEMALEVALEQAQKIGRTLKLSRISEIKLRGYECGVEALQARIKSLEAEGKSVEAQRLQILLESYSNEVELFRRALR
;
A
#
# COMPACT_ATOMS: atom_id res chain seq x y z
N MET A 1 -42.59 21.67 20.40
CA MET A 1 -41.31 21.34 21.07
C MET A 1 -40.53 20.39 20.16
N LEU A 2 -39.50 20.88 19.48
CA LEU A 2 -38.64 20.05 18.61
C LEU A 2 -37.36 19.74 19.36
N PHE A 3 -37.25 18.51 19.85
CA PHE A 3 -36.02 17.97 20.44
C PHE A 3 -34.97 17.81 19.34
N ARG A 4 -34.10 18.82 19.20
CA ARG A 4 -32.83 18.69 18.46
C ARG A 4 -31.94 17.73 19.26
N ARG A 5 -31.95 16.45 18.90
CA ARG A 5 -30.90 15.51 19.33
C ARG A 5 -29.58 16.04 18.79
N LYS A 6 -28.71 16.53 19.68
CA LYS A 6 -27.29 16.69 19.37
C LYS A 6 -26.75 15.28 19.13
N LYS A 7 -26.46 14.94 17.87
CA LYS A 7 -25.57 13.83 17.58
C LYS A 7 -24.20 14.25 18.12
N THR A 8 -23.84 13.71 19.27
CA THR A 8 -22.46 13.69 19.71
C THR A 8 -21.77 12.66 18.83
N GLU A 9 -21.33 13.09 17.65
CA GLU A 9 -20.28 12.36 16.92
C GLU A 9 -19.03 12.48 17.79
N SER A 10 -18.80 11.49 18.64
CA SER A 10 -17.46 11.29 19.19
C SER A 10 -16.62 10.67 18.07
N THR A 11 -16.25 11.47 17.07
CA THR A 11 -14.97 11.24 16.42
C THR A 11 -13.95 11.45 17.54
N LEU A 12 -13.18 10.41 17.85
CA LEU A 12 -11.94 10.63 18.59
C LEU A 12 -11.11 11.55 17.68
N ASP A 13 -11.24 12.86 17.89
CA ASP A 13 -10.44 13.87 17.19
C ASP A 13 -9.03 13.70 17.73
N LEU A 14 -8.29 12.82 17.05
CA LEU A 14 -6.86 12.70 17.24
C LEU A 14 -6.25 14.09 17.08
N SER A 15 -5.38 14.43 18.01
CA SER A 15 -4.57 15.63 17.89
C SER A 15 -3.73 15.58 16.61
N VAL A 16 -3.32 16.76 16.13
CA VAL A 16 -2.43 16.86 14.97
C VAL A 16 -1.14 16.07 15.17
N ASP A 17 -0.65 15.99 16.41
CA ASP A 17 0.55 15.22 16.76
C ASP A 17 0.31 13.71 16.63
N GLU A 18 -0.81 13.21 17.14
CA GLU A 18 -1.19 11.79 16.97
C GLU A 18 -1.40 11.40 15.51
N ILE A 19 -1.98 12.31 14.70
CA ILE A 19 -2.13 12.10 13.26
C ILE A 19 -0.75 12.06 12.58
N ASN A 20 0.18 12.93 12.97
CA ASN A 20 1.54 12.90 12.43
C ASN A 20 2.29 11.61 12.78
N ASP A 21 2.12 11.10 14.01
CA ASP A 21 2.70 9.82 14.42
C ASP A 21 2.11 8.65 13.63
N LEU A 22 0.79 8.65 13.38
CA LEU A 22 0.11 7.69 12.52
C LEU A 22 0.63 7.72 11.09
N ILE A 23 0.80 8.91 10.51
CA ILE A 23 1.36 9.06 9.15
C ILE A 23 2.78 8.46 9.11
N ARG A 24 3.64 8.79 10.08
CA ARG A 24 5.02 8.27 10.12
C ARG A 24 5.02 6.75 10.24
N SER A 25 4.25 6.20 11.17
CA SER A 25 4.19 4.75 11.40
C SER A 25 3.68 3.99 10.18
N ASN A 26 2.67 4.52 9.47
CA ASN A 26 2.17 3.89 8.25
C ASN A 26 3.19 3.98 7.09
N LEU A 27 3.96 5.06 6.98
CA LEU A 27 5.05 5.13 5.99
C LEU A 27 6.16 4.13 6.28
N GLU A 28 6.58 4.00 7.55
CA GLU A 28 7.57 3.00 7.98
C GLU A 28 7.07 1.57 7.72
N TYR A 29 5.80 1.31 8.03
CA TYR A 29 5.18 0.01 7.78
C TYR A 29 5.03 -0.29 6.28
N ALA A 30 4.69 0.72 5.47
CA ALA A 30 4.66 0.59 4.01
C ALA A 30 6.04 0.24 3.45
N GLU A 31 7.10 0.88 3.95
CA GLU A 31 8.48 0.58 3.57
C GLU A 31 8.87 -0.85 3.92
N GLN A 32 8.53 -1.31 5.12
CA GLN A 32 8.76 -2.69 5.53
C GLN A 32 8.03 -3.67 4.62
N CYS A 33 6.73 -3.45 4.38
CA CYS A 33 5.94 -4.28 3.48
C CYS A 33 6.50 -4.30 2.05
N ALA A 34 7.00 -3.16 1.56
CA ALA A 34 7.65 -3.06 0.27
C ALA A 34 8.92 -3.93 0.20
N HIS A 35 9.75 -3.91 1.25
CA HIS A 35 10.94 -4.76 1.35
C HIS A 35 10.63 -6.25 1.39
N GLU A 36 9.49 -6.63 1.97
CA GLU A 36 9.04 -8.02 2.07
C GLU A 36 8.29 -8.49 0.80
N GLY A 37 8.05 -7.60 -0.18
CA GLY A 37 7.22 -7.89 -1.35
C GLY A 37 5.72 -8.03 -1.03
N ASN A 38 5.29 -7.58 0.15
CA ASN A 38 3.88 -7.54 0.54
C ASN A 38 3.20 -6.28 -0.03
N VAL A 39 2.90 -6.33 -1.33
CA VAL A 39 2.29 -5.20 -2.06
C VAL A 39 0.96 -4.76 -1.47
N SER A 40 0.11 -5.71 -1.05
CA SER A 40 -1.20 -5.36 -0.45
C SER A 40 -1.03 -4.60 0.87
N GLY A 41 -0.11 -5.04 1.73
CA GLY A 41 0.18 -4.36 2.99
C GLY A 41 0.76 -2.96 2.76
N MET A 42 1.66 -2.84 1.79
CA MET A 42 2.24 -1.56 1.39
C MET A 42 1.18 -0.58 0.88
N GLU A 43 0.35 -0.97 -0.09
CA GLU A 43 -0.69 -0.11 -0.68
C GLU A 43 -1.68 0.38 0.38
N MET A 44 -2.16 -0.52 1.24
CA MET A 44 -3.07 -0.17 2.33
C MET A 44 -2.44 0.83 3.31
N ALA A 45 -1.17 0.62 3.69
CA ALA A 45 -0.48 1.52 4.61
C ALA A 45 -0.26 2.91 3.99
N LEU A 46 0.09 2.98 2.70
CA LEU A 46 0.21 4.24 1.97
C LEU A 46 -1.12 4.98 1.85
N GLU A 47 -2.21 4.27 1.59
CA GLU A 47 -3.56 4.83 1.56
C GLU A 47 -3.93 5.46 2.90
N VAL A 48 -3.73 4.74 4.02
CA VAL A 48 -3.97 5.28 5.36
C VAL A 48 -3.11 6.52 5.62
N ALA A 49 -1.81 6.48 5.29
CA ALA A 49 -0.93 7.63 5.46
C ALA A 49 -1.41 8.86 4.67
N LEU A 50 -1.86 8.66 3.42
CA LEU A 50 -2.40 9.72 2.57
C LEU A 50 -3.71 10.30 3.11
N GLU A 51 -4.64 9.46 3.55
CA GLU A 51 -5.90 9.90 4.15
C GLU A 51 -5.68 10.74 5.41
N GLN A 52 -4.79 10.28 6.29
CA GLN A 52 -4.45 11.01 7.51
C GLN A 52 -3.74 12.33 7.19
N ALA A 53 -2.85 12.36 6.20
CA ALA A 53 -2.20 13.60 5.77
C ALA A 53 -3.22 14.61 5.23
N GLN A 54 -4.20 14.15 4.45
CA GLN A 54 -5.28 14.99 3.93
C GLN A 54 -6.12 15.62 5.06
N LYS A 55 -6.41 14.89 6.14
CA LYS A 55 -7.18 15.41 7.29
C LYS A 55 -6.53 16.61 7.97
N ILE A 56 -5.20 16.65 8.00
CA ILE A 56 -4.42 17.76 8.58
C ILE A 56 -3.90 18.76 7.54
N GLY A 57 -4.35 18.67 6.28
CA GLY A 57 -3.91 19.56 5.20
C GLY A 57 -2.45 19.40 4.81
N ARG A 58 -1.83 18.26 5.11
CA ARG A 58 -0.44 17.94 4.79
C ARG A 58 -0.36 17.19 3.46
N THR A 59 0.57 17.60 2.62
CA THR A 59 0.91 16.86 1.39
C THR A 59 2.12 15.96 1.64
N LEU A 60 2.00 14.69 1.30
CA LEU A 60 3.13 13.76 1.29
C LEU A 60 3.92 13.89 -0.02
N LYS A 61 5.23 13.66 0.04
CA LYS A 61 6.09 13.74 -1.15
C LYS A 61 5.76 12.60 -2.09
N LEU A 62 5.19 12.93 -3.26
CA LEU A 62 4.83 11.95 -4.28
C LEU A 62 6.03 11.10 -4.71
N SER A 63 7.22 11.71 -4.85
CA SER A 63 8.45 10.97 -5.19
C SER A 63 8.76 9.85 -4.18
N ARG A 64 8.61 10.13 -2.87
CA ARG A 64 8.84 9.12 -1.83
C ARG A 64 7.82 8.00 -1.92
N ILE A 65 6.54 8.32 -2.14
CA ILE A 65 5.48 7.32 -2.30
C ILE A 65 5.77 6.45 -3.52
N SER A 66 6.13 7.05 -4.65
CA SER A 66 6.47 6.33 -5.88
C SER A 66 7.70 5.44 -5.71
N GLU A 67 8.72 5.86 -4.96
CA GLU A 67 9.88 5.01 -4.62
C GLU A 67 9.47 3.78 -3.79
N ILE A 68 8.64 3.96 -2.77
CA ILE A 68 8.13 2.87 -1.93
C ILE A 68 7.33 1.90 -2.80
N LYS A 69 6.39 2.42 -3.60
CA LYS A 69 5.59 1.61 -4.52
C LYS A 69 6.45 0.84 -5.50
N LEU A 70 7.38 1.51 -6.18
CA LEU A 70 8.29 0.86 -7.13
C LEU A 70 9.01 -0.32 -6.48
N ARG A 71 9.63 -0.11 -5.31
CA ARG A 71 10.32 -1.16 -4.58
C ARG A 71 9.37 -2.31 -4.22
N GLY A 72 8.19 -1.99 -3.69
CA GLY A 72 7.24 -3.02 -3.27
C GLY A 72 6.74 -3.86 -4.43
N TYR A 73 6.44 -3.24 -5.57
CA TYR A 73 6.07 -3.98 -6.78
C TYR A 73 7.24 -4.80 -7.34
N GLU A 74 8.48 -4.30 -7.33
CA GLU A 74 9.66 -5.08 -7.75
C GLU A 74 9.86 -6.32 -6.86
N CYS A 75 9.85 -6.16 -5.53
CA CYS A 75 9.96 -7.28 -4.61
C CYS A 75 8.73 -8.22 -4.70
N GLY A 76 7.53 -7.68 -4.93
CA GLY A 76 6.31 -8.46 -5.13
C GLY A 76 6.35 -9.31 -6.39
N VAL A 77 6.92 -8.80 -7.49
CA VAL A 77 7.18 -9.55 -8.72
C VAL A 77 8.09 -10.74 -8.43
N GLU A 78 9.21 -10.52 -7.74
CA GLU A 78 10.15 -11.59 -7.38
C GLU A 78 9.48 -12.67 -6.50
N ALA A 79 8.73 -12.24 -5.47
CA ALA A 79 8.00 -13.14 -4.58
C ALA A 79 6.95 -13.98 -5.33
N LEU A 80 6.18 -13.36 -6.24
CA LEU A 80 5.19 -14.07 -7.05
C LEU A 80 5.84 -15.06 -8.01
N GLN A 81 6.94 -14.70 -8.67
CA GLN A 81 7.67 -15.61 -9.55
C GLN A 81 8.17 -16.84 -8.79
N ALA A 82 8.74 -16.65 -7.60
CA ALA A 82 9.17 -17.76 -6.75
C ALA A 82 7.98 -18.66 -6.36
N ARG A 83 6.83 -18.06 -6.00
CA ARG A 83 5.64 -18.81 -5.62
C ARG A 83 5.03 -19.58 -6.80
N ILE A 84 4.96 -18.98 -7.98
CA ILE A 84 4.48 -19.62 -9.22
C ILE A 84 5.32 -20.85 -9.52
N LYS A 85 6.66 -20.73 -9.52
CA LYS A 85 7.57 -21.87 -9.74
C LYS A 85 7.36 -22.99 -8.71
N SER A 86 7.13 -22.65 -7.45
CA SER A 86 6.81 -23.63 -6.40
C SER A 86 5.49 -24.36 -6.70
N LEU A 87 4.44 -23.63 -7.08
CA LEU A 87 3.14 -24.22 -7.40
C LEU A 87 3.20 -25.12 -8.64
N GLU A 88 3.96 -24.73 -9.66
CA GLU A 88 4.20 -25.57 -10.83
C GLU A 88 4.91 -26.88 -10.46
N ALA A 89 5.94 -26.81 -9.61
CA ALA A 89 6.64 -28.00 -9.11
C ALA A 89 5.74 -28.89 -8.23
N GLU A 90 4.79 -28.30 -7.51
CA GLU A 90 3.75 -29.00 -6.73
C GLU A 90 2.62 -29.59 -7.61
N GLY A 91 2.62 -29.34 -8.92
CA GLY A 91 1.56 -29.76 -9.85
C GLY A 91 0.26 -28.93 -9.76
N LYS A 92 0.29 -27.80 -9.07
CA LYS A 92 -0.84 -26.87 -8.86
C LYS A 92 -0.92 -25.83 -9.98
N SER A 93 -1.11 -26.31 -11.20
CA SER A 93 -1.07 -25.50 -12.42
C SER A 93 -2.16 -24.42 -12.49
N VAL A 94 -3.35 -24.69 -11.94
CA VAL A 94 -4.46 -23.71 -11.92
C VAL A 94 -4.14 -22.54 -10.99
N GLU A 95 -3.58 -22.81 -9.81
CA GLU A 95 -3.16 -21.78 -8.87
C GLU A 95 -1.99 -20.97 -9.41
N ALA A 96 -1.02 -21.62 -10.07
CA ALA A 96 0.08 -20.94 -10.74
C ALA A 96 -0.43 -19.98 -11.83
N GLN A 97 -1.36 -20.42 -12.68
CA GLN A 97 -1.97 -19.57 -13.72
C GLN A 97 -2.72 -18.36 -13.14
N ARG A 98 -3.42 -18.53 -12.01
CA ARG A 98 -4.09 -17.40 -11.33
C ARG A 98 -3.08 -16.37 -10.84
N LEU A 99 -1.94 -16.82 -10.31
CA LEU A 99 -0.87 -15.91 -9.87
C LEU A 99 -0.15 -15.24 -11.04
N GLN A 100 -0.12 -15.87 -12.22
CA GLN A 100 0.46 -15.27 -13.43
C GLN A 100 -0.22 -13.94 -13.81
N ILE A 101 -1.56 -13.87 -13.69
CA ILE A 101 -2.32 -12.64 -13.94
C ILE A 101 -1.89 -11.52 -12.99
N LEU A 102 -1.69 -11.87 -11.71
CA LEU A 102 -1.23 -10.90 -10.71
C LEU A 102 0.21 -10.45 -10.97
N LEU A 103 1.08 -11.38 -11.38
CA LEU A 103 2.45 -11.09 -11.77
C LEU A 103 2.53 -10.11 -12.95
N GLU A 104 1.70 -10.31 -13.98
CA GLU A 104 1.60 -9.38 -15.11
C GLU A 104 1.17 -7.99 -14.66
N SER A 105 0.15 -7.91 -13.79
CA SER A 105 -0.30 -6.65 -13.22
C SER A 105 0.83 -5.93 -12.47
N TYR A 106 1.56 -6.63 -11.60
CA TYR A 106 2.65 -6.01 -10.84
C TYR A 106 3.81 -5.59 -11.74
N SER A 107 4.13 -6.37 -12.77
CA SER A 107 5.17 -6.03 -13.73
C SER A 107 4.84 -4.76 -14.52
N ASN A 108 3.56 -4.59 -14.89
CA ASN A 108 3.08 -3.37 -15.54
C ASN A 108 3.21 -2.15 -14.62
N GLU A 109 2.86 -2.28 -13.34
CA GLU A 109 3.04 -1.20 -12.36
C GLU A 109 4.52 -0.80 -12.21
N VAL A 110 5.43 -1.77 -12.14
CA VAL A 110 6.89 -1.50 -12.12
C VAL A 110 7.30 -0.67 -13.34
N GLU A 111 6.86 -1.04 -14.54
CA GLU A 111 7.17 -0.27 -15.74
C GLU A 111 6.64 1.16 -15.69
N LEU A 112 5.41 1.34 -15.22
CA LEU A 112 4.79 2.66 -15.08
C LEU A 112 5.58 3.54 -14.10
N PHE A 113 5.93 3.01 -12.92
CA PHE A 113 6.72 3.76 -11.94
C PHE A 113 8.14 4.08 -12.44
N ARG A 114 8.80 3.13 -13.12
CA ARG A 114 10.11 3.40 -13.73
C ARG A 114 10.08 4.48 -14.79
N ARG A 115 8.98 4.61 -15.54
CA ARG A 115 8.79 5.69 -16.52
C ARG A 115 8.51 7.02 -15.84
N ALA A 116 7.74 7.02 -14.76
CA ALA A 116 7.36 8.22 -14.02
C ALA A 116 8.51 8.81 -13.18
N LEU A 117 9.49 8.00 -12.78
CA LEU A 117 10.66 8.42 -11.97
C LEU A 117 11.92 8.76 -12.79
N ARG A 118 11.86 8.68 -14.13
CA ARG A 118 12.93 9.09 -15.05
C ARG A 118 12.75 10.55 -15.48
#